data_AF-A0A3N1P3W3-F1
#
_entry.id   AF-A0A3N1P3W3-F1
#
_cell.length_a   1.000
_cell.length_b   1.000
_cell.length_c   1.000
_cell.angle_alpha   90.00
_cell.angle_beta   90.00
_cell.angle_gamma   90.00
#
_symmetry.space_group_name_H-M   'P 1'
#
loop_
_entity.id
_entity.type
_entity.pdbx_description
1 polymer ?
#
loop_
_entity_poly.entity_id
_entity_poly.type
_entity_poly.pdbx_seq_one_letter_code
_entity_poly.pdbx_strand_id
1 'polypeptide(L)' 'MTNVSLLTPEQEQRLLESYRSLVDLADDCRVPSVSAALRGALAELRVALDGQGVELEDYYRPGGAGARA' A
#
# COMPACT_ATOMS: atom_id res chain seq x y z
N MET A 1 -10.77 22.31 -15.28
CA MET A 1 -9.57 22.67 -14.50
C MET A 1 -9.53 21.75 -13.28
N THR A 2 -8.83 20.63 -13.37
CA THR A 2 -8.60 19.76 -12.21
C THR A 2 -7.47 20.41 -11.40
N ASN A 3 -7.77 20.83 -10.16
CA ASN A 3 -6.73 21.11 -9.17
C ASN A 3 -6.03 19.77 -8.90
N VAL A 4 -4.95 19.49 -9.61
CA VAL A 4 -4.11 18.32 -9.33
C VAL A 4 -3.27 18.69 -8.12
N SER A 5 -3.85 18.54 -6.93
CA SER A 5 -3.09 18.59 -5.69
C SER A 5 -2.20 17.37 -5.64
N LEU A 6 -0.90 17.59 -5.79
CA LEU A 6 0.11 16.56 -5.61
C LEU A 6 0.31 16.29 -4.13
N LEU A 7 0.59 15.05 -3.77
CA LEU A 7 1.02 14.70 -2.42
C LEU A 7 2.33 15.43 -2.07
N THR A 8 2.45 15.90 -0.83
CA THR A 8 3.77 16.24 -0.30
C THR A 8 4.56 14.95 -0.01
N PRO A 9 5.90 15.01 0.03
CA PRO A 9 6.72 13.84 0.36
C PRO A 9 6.32 13.18 1.69
N GLU A 10 5.93 13.97 2.69
CA GLU A 10 5.49 13.44 3.99
C GLU A 10 4.14 12.74 3.91
N GLN A 11 3.23 13.22 3.05
CA GLN A 11 1.94 12.58 2.82
C GLN A 11 2.12 11.26 2.07
N GLU A 12 2.95 11.26 1.03
CA GLU A 12 3.33 10.06 0.28
C GLU A 12 3.93 9.01 1.22
N GLN A 13 4.92 9.37 2.03
CA GLN A 13 5.54 8.44 2.97
C GLN A 13 4.53 7.83 3.94
N ARG A 14 3.64 8.65 4.53
CA ARG A 14 2.61 8.15 5.45
C ARG A 14 1.63 7.20 4.77
N LEU A 15 1.28 7.47 3.52
CA LEU A 15 0.40 6.60 2.73
C LEU A 15 1.09 5.27 2.40
N LEU A 16 2.39 5.29 2.09
CA LEU A 16 3.20 4.08 1.88
C LEU A 16 3.31 3.24 3.16
N GLU A 17 3.54 3.86 4.31
CA GLU A 17 3.55 3.18 5.63
C GLU A 17 2.18 2.57 5.96
N SER A 18 1.10 3.29 5.66
CA SER A 18 -0.26 2.80 5.83
C SER A 18 -0.56 1.62 4.91
N TYR A 19 -0.16 1.70 3.63
CA TYR A 19 -0.30 0.62 2.67
C TYR A 19 0.39 -0.65 3.16
N ARG A 20 1.63 -0.54 3.65
CA ARG A 20 2.38 -1.68 4.24
C ARG A 20 1.64 -2.29 5.43
N SER A 21 1.20 -1.46 6.37
CA SER A 21 0.47 -1.92 7.55
C SER A 21 -0.82 -2.65 7.19
N LEU A 22 -1.52 -2.20 6.14
CA LEU A 22 -2.73 -2.84 5.63
C LEU A 22 -2.45 -4.17 4.93
N VAL A 23 -1.33 -4.29 4.19
CA VAL A 23 -0.88 -5.55 3.59
C VAL A 23 -0.56 -6.57 4.68
N ASP A 24 0.26 -6.20 5.66
CA ASP A 24 0.64 -7.08 6.76
C ASP A 24 -0.60 -7.55 7.54
N LEU A 25 -1.53 -6.63 7.82
CA LEU A 25 -2.79 -6.96 8.48
C LEU A 25 -3.67 -7.88 7.63
N ALA A 26 -3.69 -7.71 6.31
CA ALA A 26 -4.47 -8.56 5.41
C ALA A 26 -3.92 -10.00 5.35
N ASP A 27 -2.61 -10.17 5.47
CA ASP A 27 -1.95 -11.48 5.49
C ASP A 27 -2.20 -12.24 6.80
N ASP A 28 -2.27 -11.53 7.94
CA ASP A 28 -2.48 -12.14 9.26
C ASP A 28 -3.96 -12.30 9.64
N CYS A 29 -4.89 -11.55 9.03
CA CYS A 29 -6.29 -11.54 9.43
C CYS A 29 -7.07 -12.76 8.91
N ARG A 30 -7.67 -13.52 9.85
CA ARG A 30 -8.50 -14.71 9.55
C ARG A 30 -10.00 -14.42 9.43
N VAL A 31 -10.44 -13.19 9.72
CA VAL A 31 -11.86 -12.82 9.68
C VAL A 31 -12.25 -12.42 8.25
N PRO A 32 -13.10 -13.19 7.54
CA PRO A 32 -13.31 -12.99 6.10
C PRO A 32 -13.83 -11.60 5.71
N SER A 33 -14.74 -11.03 6.50
CA SER A 33 -15.28 -9.69 6.26
C SER A 33 -14.21 -8.60 6.39
N VAL A 34 -13.27 -8.77 7.33
CA VAL A 34 -12.15 -7.85 7.52
C VAL A 34 -11.17 -7.97 6.36
N SER A 35 -10.81 -9.19 5.95
CA SER A 35 -9.94 -9.41 4.78
C SER A 35 -10.53 -8.80 3.50
N ALA A 36 -11.85 -8.91 3.31
CA ALA A 36 -12.54 -8.28 2.19
C ALA A 36 -12.45 -6.74 2.23
N ALA A 37 -12.66 -6.14 3.41
CA ALA A 37 -12.52 -4.69 3.59
C ALA A 37 -11.09 -4.21 3.33
N LEU A 38 -10.08 -4.93 3.84
CA LEU A 38 -8.67 -4.59 3.64
C LEU A 38 -8.27 -4.66 2.16
N ARG A 39 -8.73 -5.69 1.44
CA ARG A 39 -8.50 -5.79 -0.02
C ARG A 39 -9.11 -4.61 -0.79
N GLY A 40 -10.31 -4.18 -0.41
CA GLY A 40 -10.95 -3.00 -0.99
C GLY A 40 -10.11 -1.74 -0.75
N ALA A 41 -9.74 -1.49 0.51
CA ALA A 41 -8.92 -0.33 0.89
C ALA A 41 -7.55 -0.32 0.17
N LEU A 42 -6.88 -1.47 0.07
CA LEU A 42 -5.61 -1.61 -0.64
C LEU A 42 -5.74 -1.32 -2.14
N ALA A 43 -6.83 -1.80 -2.78
CA ALA A 43 -7.08 -1.56 -4.19
C ALA A 43 -7.31 -0.06 -4.47
N GLU A 44 -8.14 0.60 -3.66
CA GLU A 44 -8.40 2.04 -3.79
C GLU A 44 -7.14 2.88 -3.55
N LEU A 45 -6.38 2.56 -2.50
CA LEU A 45 -5.15 3.27 -2.19
C LEU A 45 -4.09 3.09 -3.29
N ARG A 46 -3.99 1.89 -3.87
CA ARG A 46 -3.09 1.63 -5.00
C ARG A 46 -3.45 2.49 -6.21
N VAL A 47 -4.73 2.56 -6.58
CA VAL A 47 -5.18 3.41 -7.69
C VAL A 47 -4.91 4.89 -7.41
N ALA A 48 -5.15 5.34 -6.18
CA ALA A 48 -4.90 6.74 -5.81
C ALA A 48 -3.41 7.11 -5.88
N LEU A 49 -2.52 6.23 -5.40
CA LEU A 49 -1.07 6.42 -5.44
C LEU A 49 -0.51 6.33 -6.86
N ASP A 50 -1.00 5.40 -7.68
CA ASP A 50 -0.66 5.31 -9.10
C ASP A 50 -1.04 6.60 -9.85
N GLY A 51 -2.21 7.16 -9.56
CA GLY A 51 -2.62 8.47 -10.06
C GLY A 51 -1.76 9.66 -9.61
N GLN A 52 -0.87 9.46 -8.62
CA GLN A 52 0.13 10.43 -8.16
C GLN A 52 1.53 10.13 -8.69
N GLY A 53 1.70 9.07 -9.49
CA GLY A 53 3.00 8.61 -10.00
C GLY A 53 3.84 7.89 -8.94
N VAL A 54 3.23 7.39 -7.87
CA VAL A 54 3.92 6.65 -6.81
C VAL A 54 3.94 5.17 -7.17
N GLU A 55 5.10 4.67 -7.58
CA GLU A 55 5.28 3.28 -7.98
C GLU A 55 5.47 2.36 -6.77
N LEU A 56 4.43 1.62 -6.39
CA LEU A 56 4.49 0.69 -5.25
C LEU A 56 5.44 -0.51 -5.47
N GLU A 57 5.78 -0.83 -6.71
CA GLU A 57 6.64 -1.97 -7.06
C GLU A 57 8.08 -1.77 -6.58
N ASP A 58 8.58 -0.53 -6.56
CA ASP A 58 9.89 -0.19 -6.00
C ASP A 58 9.92 -0.36 -4.47
N TYR A 59 8.78 -0.16 -3.81
CA TYR A 59 8.65 -0.32 -2.36
C TYR A 59 8.36 -1.76 -1.91
N TYR A 60 7.93 -2.61 -2.84
CA TYR A 60 7.47 -3.98 -2.56
C TYR A 60 8.34 -5.04 -3.24
N ARG A 61 9.57 -4.74 -3.71
CA ARG A 61 10.51 -5.83 -4.03
C ARG A 61 10.65 -6.68 -2.77
N PRO A 62 10.16 -7.94 -2.75
CA PRO A 62 10.38 -8.81 -1.62
C PRO A 62 11.89 -8.98 -1.57
N GLY A 63 12.52 -8.49 -0.51
CA GLY A 63 13.91 -8.80 -0.23
C GLY A 63 13.97 -10.31 -0.04
N GLY A 64 14.26 -11.05 -1.12
CA GLY A 64 14.57 -12.46 -1.02
C GLY A 64 15.86 -12.60 -0.21
N ALA A 65 15.75 -12.89 1.08
CA ALA A 65 16.82 -13.46 1.90
C ALA A 65 16.32 -13.96 3.26
N GLY A 66 15.30 -14.81 3.24
CA GLY A 66 15.30 -15.98 4.12
C GLY A 66 16.24 -17.04 3.55
N ALA A 67 17.55 -16.81 3.58
CA ALA A 67 18.54 -17.89 3.44
C ALA A 67 18.98 -18.28 4.84
N ARG A 68 18.17 -19.13 5.48
CA ARG A 68 18.62 -19.96 6.60
C ARG A 68 19.62 -20.97 6.05
N ALA A 69 20.87 -20.88 6.47
CA ALA A 69 21.85 -21.96 6.53
C ALA A 69 22.67 -21.77 7.81
#